data_AF-A0A951HDX5-F1
#
_entry.id   AF-A0A951HDX5-F1
#
_cell.length_a   1.000
_cell.length_b   1.000
_cell.length_c   1.000
_cell.angle_alpha   90.00
_cell.angle_beta   90.00
_cell.angle_gamma   90.00
#
_symmetry.space_group_name_H-M   'P 1'
#
loop_
_entity.id
_entity.type
_entity.pdbx_description
1 polymer ?
#
loop_
_entity_poly.entity_id
_entity_poly.type
_entity_poly.pdbx_seq_one_letter_code
_entity_poly.pdbx_strand_id
1 'polypeptide(L)'
;MELPPNITLPFFAYGIFRPGQLAFHRVKDLVQETRTQRSIRGTLRLRDGLPIIDPTGHGEVQGDVLFFEPNAQADAYQRIVDIEPDKHYRWDVAISNGVQVNVLFGRSPRKGSIECEGQWDGKSDPLFTSALEVVEETLQSNAEFDWNLKPLFGLQMAYLLLWSSIERYVSLRYHLGSRVTHKVDLLAQEPSFAEALHTNVTRNRELVRADKPQEGKLKLDPNNPESSLKYYYQVRSNITHRGKAVVGDYEILKDSLSELLPTFRYVLSKGFEESN
;
A
#
# COMPACT_ATOMS: atom_id res chain seq x y z
N MET A 1 -18.04 -7.64 0.50
CA MET A 1 -19.16 -6.67 0.42
C MET A 1 -20.09 -7.13 -0.70
N GLU A 2 -21.36 -6.74 -0.71
CA GLU A 2 -22.25 -7.01 -1.86
C GLU A 2 -22.03 -5.96 -2.97
N LEU A 3 -22.41 -6.28 -4.21
CA LEU A 3 -22.43 -5.31 -5.31
C LEU A 3 -23.46 -4.20 -5.02
N PRO A 4 -23.31 -2.99 -5.61
CA PRO A 4 -24.34 -1.97 -5.48
C PRO A 4 -25.65 -2.42 -6.14
N PRO A 5 -26.82 -1.93 -5.67
CA PRO A 5 -28.12 -2.35 -6.18
C PRO A 5 -28.33 -2.11 -7.68
N ASN A 6 -27.68 -1.08 -8.23
CA ASN A 6 -27.71 -0.79 -9.65
C ASN A 6 -26.30 -0.60 -10.21
N ILE A 7 -25.77 -1.64 -10.86
CA ILE A 7 -24.44 -1.62 -11.49
C ILE A 7 -24.39 -0.80 -12.79
N THR A 8 -25.52 -0.32 -13.31
CA THR A 8 -25.52 0.50 -14.52
C THR A 8 -25.16 1.96 -14.25
N LEU A 9 -25.20 2.38 -12.97
CA LEU A 9 -24.77 3.72 -12.58
C LEU A 9 -23.24 3.82 -12.66
N PRO A 10 -22.69 5.00 -13.00
CA PRO A 10 -21.26 5.26 -12.87
C PRO A 10 -20.83 5.30 -11.40
N PHE A 11 -19.53 5.12 -11.15
CA PHE A 11 -18.94 5.11 -9.82
C PHE A 11 -18.28 6.45 -9.49
N PHE A 12 -18.59 7.02 -8.32
CA PHE A 12 -17.88 8.19 -7.80
C PHE A 12 -16.68 7.75 -6.95
N ALA A 13 -15.48 7.93 -7.50
CA ALA A 13 -14.23 7.66 -6.82
C ALA A 13 -13.72 8.91 -6.10
N TYR A 14 -13.43 8.79 -4.81
CA TYR A 14 -12.88 9.88 -3.98
C TYR A 14 -11.64 9.47 -3.17
N GLY A 15 -11.16 8.23 -3.37
CA GLY A 15 -10.07 7.62 -2.64
C GLY A 15 -9.15 6.80 -3.55
N ILE A 16 -8.78 5.59 -3.12
CA ILE A 16 -7.79 4.73 -3.79
C ILE A 16 -8.09 4.37 -5.25
N PHE A 17 -9.36 4.49 -5.68
CA PHE A 17 -9.81 4.23 -7.06
C PHE A 17 -9.87 5.47 -7.95
N ARG A 18 -9.48 6.65 -7.47
CA ARG A 18 -9.38 7.82 -8.36
C ARG A 18 -8.26 7.60 -9.38
N PRO A 19 -8.37 8.15 -10.60
CA PRO A 19 -7.25 8.18 -11.54
C PRO A 19 -5.98 8.71 -10.87
N GLY A 20 -4.86 8.05 -11.12
CA GLY A 20 -3.57 8.31 -10.51
C GLY A 20 -3.40 7.75 -9.09
N GLN A 21 -4.39 7.06 -8.52
CA GLN A 21 -4.31 6.42 -7.20
C GLN A 21 -4.13 4.91 -7.30
N LEU A 22 -3.46 4.31 -6.30
CA LEU A 22 -2.89 2.96 -6.40
C LEU A 22 -3.86 1.84 -6.81
N ALA A 23 -5.16 1.93 -6.51
CA ALA A 23 -6.13 0.89 -6.85
C ALA A 23 -6.82 1.10 -8.21
N PHE A 24 -6.63 2.25 -8.85
CA PHE A 24 -7.28 2.54 -10.14
C PHE A 24 -6.85 1.57 -11.25
N HIS A 25 -5.61 1.08 -11.22
CA HIS A 25 -5.11 0.07 -12.18
C HIS A 25 -6.04 -1.16 -12.28
N ARG A 26 -6.79 -1.49 -11.23
CA ARG A 26 -7.70 -2.64 -11.22
C ARG A 26 -8.94 -2.47 -12.09
N VAL A 27 -9.39 -1.23 -12.29
CA VAL A 27 -10.63 -0.93 -13.02
C VAL A 27 -10.39 -0.13 -14.29
N LYS A 28 -9.18 0.40 -14.48
CA LYS A 28 -8.80 1.26 -15.60
C LYS A 28 -9.13 0.67 -16.97
N ASP A 29 -8.90 -0.62 -17.16
CA ASP A 29 -9.20 -1.36 -18.40
C ASP A 29 -10.71 -1.48 -18.71
N LEU A 30 -11.57 -1.17 -17.74
CA LEU A 30 -13.02 -1.28 -17.83
C LEU A 30 -13.72 0.09 -17.92
N VAL A 31 -12.98 1.18 -17.80
CA VAL A 31 -13.50 2.56 -17.81
C VAL A 31 -13.60 3.07 -19.25
N GLN A 32 -14.81 3.45 -19.64
CA GLN A 32 -15.12 4.09 -20.92
C GLN A 32 -14.81 5.60 -20.90
N GLU A 33 -15.25 6.27 -19.83
CA GLU A 33 -15.11 7.72 -19.66
C GLU A 33 -14.82 8.04 -18.20
N THR A 34 -13.90 8.98 -17.97
CA THR A 34 -13.71 9.58 -16.64
C THR A 34 -14.06 11.06 -16.70
N ARG A 35 -14.95 11.49 -15.81
CA ARG A 35 -15.25 12.91 -15.60
C ARG A 35 -14.60 13.38 -14.32
N THR A 36 -13.61 14.26 -14.46
CA THR A 36 -12.85 14.80 -13.34
C THR A 36 -13.52 15.99 -12.66
N GLN A 37 -13.01 16.37 -11.49
CA GLN A 37 -13.44 17.58 -10.76
C GLN A 37 -14.94 17.59 -10.44
N ARG A 38 -15.42 16.44 -9.95
CA ARG A 38 -16.80 16.23 -9.56
C ARG A 38 -16.91 16.31 -8.04
N SER A 39 -18.10 16.63 -7.56
CA SER A 39 -18.36 16.63 -6.12
C SER A 39 -19.69 15.99 -5.76
N ILE A 40 -19.78 15.53 -4.52
CA ILE A 40 -21.02 15.10 -3.87
C ILE A 40 -21.12 15.74 -2.50
N ARG A 41 -22.35 15.86 -1.98
CA ARG A 41 -22.59 16.35 -0.64
C ARG A 41 -22.09 15.35 0.42
N GLY A 42 -21.38 15.86 1.42
CA GLY A 42 -20.93 15.09 2.57
C GLY A 42 -19.68 15.69 3.23
N THR A 43 -19.16 15.01 4.23
CA THR A 43 -17.87 15.37 4.85
C THR A 43 -16.89 14.22 4.65
N LEU A 44 -15.72 14.52 4.10
CA LEU A 44 -14.63 13.56 3.97
C LEU A 44 -13.96 13.38 5.34
N ARG A 45 -13.73 12.12 5.73
CA ARG A 45 -13.08 11.75 6.99
C ARG A 45 -11.99 10.72 6.72
N LEU A 46 -11.03 10.63 7.62
CA LEU A 46 -9.96 9.64 7.61
C LEU A 46 -10.16 8.66 8.75
N ARG A 47 -10.20 7.35 8.43
CA ARG A 47 -10.18 6.25 9.39
C ARG A 47 -9.02 5.33 9.03
N ASP A 48 -8.04 5.18 9.93
CA ASP A 48 -6.83 4.39 9.68
C ASP A 48 -6.11 4.79 8.38
N GLY A 49 -6.11 6.10 8.10
CA GLY A 49 -5.55 6.69 6.88
C GLY A 49 -6.38 6.45 5.61
N LEU A 50 -7.55 5.82 5.69
CA LEU A 50 -8.44 5.60 4.55
C LEU A 50 -9.53 6.68 4.48
N PRO A 51 -9.82 7.20 3.28
CA PRO A 51 -10.89 8.17 3.09
C PRO A 51 -12.26 7.49 3.22
N ILE A 52 -13.15 8.07 4.01
CA ILE A 52 -14.55 7.66 4.14
C ILE A 52 -15.45 8.89 4.08
N ILE A 53 -16.63 8.78 3.46
CA ILE A 53 -17.59 9.89 3.43
C ILE A 53 -18.65 9.72 4.52
N ASP A 54 -18.89 10.79 5.27
CA ASP A 54 -20.11 10.98 6.06
C ASP A 54 -21.20 11.67 5.21
N PRO A 55 -22.27 10.95 4.80
CA PRO A 55 -23.33 11.53 3.99
C PRO A 55 -24.17 12.58 4.74
N THR A 56 -24.10 12.60 6.08
CA THR A 56 -24.81 13.60 6.90
C THR A 56 -24.03 14.91 7.05
N GLY A 57 -22.81 14.96 6.52
CA GLY A 57 -21.97 16.15 6.50
C GLY A 57 -22.55 17.29 5.67
N HIS A 58 -22.05 18.50 5.94
CA HIS A 58 -22.53 19.74 5.30
C HIS A 58 -21.60 20.28 4.21
N GLY A 59 -20.49 19.59 3.91
CA GLY A 59 -19.52 20.02 2.90
C GLY A 59 -19.74 19.37 1.53
N GLU A 60 -18.72 19.52 0.68
CA GLU A 60 -18.59 18.81 -0.58
C GLU A 60 -17.33 17.95 -0.56
N VAL A 61 -17.48 16.70 -0.99
CA VAL A 61 -16.36 15.78 -1.21
C VAL A 61 -16.02 15.78 -2.69
N GLN A 62 -14.77 16.10 -3.00
CA GLN A 62 -14.26 16.11 -4.37
C GLN A 62 -13.82 14.71 -4.81
N GLY A 63 -14.00 14.42 -6.09
CA GLY A 63 -13.65 13.13 -6.68
C GLY A 63 -13.85 13.13 -8.19
N ASP A 64 -13.88 11.94 -8.75
CA ASP A 64 -13.99 11.68 -10.18
C ASP A 64 -15.12 10.67 -10.43
N VAL A 65 -15.84 10.82 -11.54
CA VAL A 65 -16.92 9.89 -11.91
C VAL A 65 -16.44 8.99 -13.03
N LEU A 66 -16.41 7.68 -12.74
CA LEU A 66 -15.99 6.62 -13.66
C LEU A 66 -17.22 5.99 -14.32
N PHE A 67 -17.28 6.09 -15.64
CA PHE A 67 -18.27 5.39 -16.46
C PHE A 67 -17.64 4.11 -16.98
N PHE A 68 -18.20 2.96 -16.59
CA PHE A 68 -17.72 1.67 -17.07
C PHE A 68 -18.37 1.28 -18.39
N GLU A 69 -17.64 0.52 -19.21
CA GLU A 69 -18.17 -0.05 -20.44
C GLU A 69 -19.45 -0.87 -20.16
N PRO A 70 -20.51 -0.79 -21.00
CA PRO A 70 -21.81 -1.42 -20.71
C PRO A 70 -21.75 -2.92 -20.35
N ASN A 71 -20.81 -3.65 -20.94
CA ASN A 71 -20.62 -5.09 -20.71
C ASN A 71 -19.57 -5.41 -19.62
N ALA A 72 -18.92 -4.40 -19.05
CA ALA A 72 -17.88 -4.54 -18.04
C ALA A 72 -18.31 -4.10 -16.63
N GLN A 73 -19.51 -3.52 -16.49
CA GLN A 73 -20.03 -2.97 -15.23
C GLN A 73 -19.95 -3.97 -14.06
N ALA A 74 -20.41 -5.21 -14.27
CA ALA A 74 -20.39 -6.23 -13.23
C ALA A 74 -18.96 -6.56 -12.77
N ASP A 75 -18.02 -6.71 -13.71
CA ASP A 75 -16.60 -6.97 -13.42
C ASP A 75 -15.98 -5.78 -12.68
N ALA A 76 -16.22 -4.54 -13.14
CA ALA A 76 -15.68 -3.34 -12.51
C ALA A 76 -16.11 -3.22 -11.04
N TYR A 77 -17.41 -3.39 -10.75
CA TYR A 77 -17.89 -3.34 -9.37
C TYR A 77 -17.40 -4.52 -8.53
N GLN A 78 -17.23 -5.71 -9.13
CA GLN A 78 -16.65 -6.85 -8.42
C GLN A 78 -15.20 -6.56 -8.01
N ARG A 79 -14.37 -6.03 -8.93
CA ARG A 79 -12.97 -5.68 -8.66
C ARG A 79 -12.81 -4.62 -7.57
N ILE A 80 -13.80 -3.72 -7.41
CA ILE A 80 -13.87 -2.76 -6.30
C ILE A 80 -14.20 -3.47 -4.99
N VAL A 81 -15.26 -4.28 -5.00
CA VAL A 81 -15.74 -5.03 -3.83
C VAL A 81 -14.69 -5.99 -3.26
N ASP A 82 -13.85 -6.58 -4.11
CA ASP A 82 -12.83 -7.56 -3.71
C ASP A 82 -11.76 -7.00 -2.78
N ILE A 83 -11.52 -5.69 -2.80
CA ILE A 83 -10.45 -5.06 -2.02
C ILE A 83 -10.95 -4.18 -0.87
N GLU A 84 -12.17 -3.66 -1.00
CA GLU A 84 -12.76 -2.74 -0.04
C GLU A 84 -13.30 -3.48 1.19
N PRO A 85 -12.96 -3.05 2.43
CA PRO A 85 -13.39 -3.72 3.63
C PRO A 85 -14.87 -3.41 3.91
N ASP A 86 -15.69 -4.45 3.87
CA ASP A 86 -17.14 -4.40 4.10
C ASP A 86 -17.55 -3.76 5.44
N LYS A 87 -16.68 -3.83 6.46
CA LYS A 87 -16.86 -3.17 7.75
C LYS A 87 -16.69 -1.65 7.71
N HIS A 88 -15.97 -1.12 6.73
CA HIS A 88 -15.71 0.32 6.61
C HIS A 88 -16.68 1.00 5.66
N TYR A 89 -17.11 0.32 4.60
CA TYR A 89 -17.90 0.93 3.54
C TYR A 89 -19.26 0.27 3.33
N ARG A 90 -20.18 1.04 2.75
CA ARG A 90 -21.45 0.59 2.20
C ARG A 90 -21.73 1.31 0.89
N TRP A 91 -22.35 0.61 -0.05
CA TRP A 91 -22.89 1.24 -1.25
C TRP A 91 -24.12 2.10 -0.93
N ASP A 92 -24.21 3.23 -1.59
CA ASP A 92 -25.41 4.06 -1.69
C ASP A 92 -25.33 4.91 -2.97
N VAL A 93 -26.41 5.62 -3.29
CA VAL A 93 -26.46 6.51 -4.46
C VAL A 93 -26.35 7.97 -4.03
N ALA A 94 -25.60 8.75 -4.77
CA ALA A 94 -25.56 10.20 -4.62
C ALA A 94 -25.79 10.90 -5.97
N ILE A 95 -26.00 12.21 -5.94
CA ILE A 95 -26.04 13.05 -7.13
C ILE A 95 -24.73 13.82 -7.20
N SER A 96 -23.99 13.63 -8.30
CA SER A 96 -22.79 14.41 -8.61
C SER A 96 -23.04 15.24 -9.87
N ASN A 97 -23.09 16.56 -9.71
CA ASN A 97 -23.34 17.51 -10.80
C ASN A 97 -24.53 17.11 -11.72
N GLY A 98 -25.62 16.61 -11.14
CA GLY A 98 -26.83 16.19 -11.88
C GLY A 98 -26.86 14.73 -12.35
N VAL A 99 -25.79 13.95 -12.13
CA VAL A 99 -25.70 12.54 -12.50
C VAL A 99 -25.84 11.66 -11.25
N GLN A 100 -26.69 10.63 -11.30
CA GLN A 100 -26.75 9.62 -10.23
C GLN A 100 -25.53 8.71 -10.32
N VAL A 101 -24.86 8.51 -9.18
CA VAL A 101 -23.61 7.75 -9.07
C VAL A 101 -23.67 6.78 -7.91
N ASN A 102 -23.07 5.61 -8.07
CA ASN A 102 -22.77 4.73 -6.94
C ASN A 102 -21.59 5.30 -6.15
N VAL A 103 -21.70 5.28 -4.82
CA VAL A 103 -20.70 5.82 -3.90
C VAL A 103 -20.49 4.86 -2.74
N LEU A 104 -19.23 4.66 -2.34
CA LEU A 104 -18.89 3.99 -1.09
C LEU A 104 -18.98 5.01 0.06
N PHE A 105 -20.00 4.94 0.91
CA PHE A 105 -20.08 5.75 2.13
C PHE A 105 -19.50 5.00 3.33
N GLY A 106 -19.01 5.75 4.32
CA GLY A 106 -18.51 5.18 5.56
C GLY A 106 -19.61 4.54 6.41
N ARG A 107 -19.36 3.36 6.97
CA ARG A 107 -20.16 2.79 8.06
C ARG A 107 -19.79 3.47 9.38
N SER A 108 -20.81 3.99 10.07
CA SER A 108 -20.65 4.79 11.29
C SER A 108 -19.53 5.83 11.14
N PRO A 109 -19.62 6.74 10.15
CA PRO A 109 -18.46 7.45 9.62
C PRO A 109 -17.74 8.33 10.65
N ARG A 110 -18.38 8.69 11.77
CA ARG A 110 -17.81 9.48 12.87
C ARG A 110 -17.11 8.68 13.98
N LYS A 111 -17.19 7.34 13.95
CA LYS A 111 -16.48 6.48 14.92
C LYS A 111 -15.05 6.22 14.45
N GLY A 112 -14.07 6.51 15.30
CA GLY A 112 -12.65 6.25 15.03
C GLY A 112 -12.11 6.97 13.80
N SER A 113 -12.65 8.14 13.46
CA SER A 113 -12.23 8.91 12.29
C SER A 113 -12.11 10.39 12.61
N ILE A 114 -11.21 11.06 11.92
CA ILE A 114 -11.02 12.50 11.97
C ILE A 114 -11.49 13.13 10.67
N GLU A 115 -11.82 14.42 10.67
CA GLU A 115 -12.14 15.12 9.42
C GLU A 115 -10.88 15.23 8.56
N CYS A 116 -11.06 15.03 7.26
CA CYS A 116 -9.98 15.23 6.30
C CYS A 116 -9.99 16.69 5.88
N GLU A 117 -8.87 17.39 6.08
CA GLU A 117 -8.68 18.72 5.54
C GLU A 117 -8.39 18.60 4.04
N GLY A 118 -9.29 19.12 3.20
CA GLY A 118 -9.11 19.09 1.74
C GLY A 118 -9.43 17.74 1.10
N GLN A 119 -8.66 17.38 0.06
CA GLN A 119 -8.83 16.15 -0.71
C GLN A 119 -7.88 15.07 -0.23
N TRP A 120 -8.31 13.81 -0.32
CA TRP A 120 -7.40 12.69 -0.09
C TRP A 120 -6.57 12.41 -1.35
N ASP A 121 -5.26 12.26 -1.16
CA ASP A 121 -4.30 11.85 -2.18
C ASP A 121 -3.31 10.86 -1.56
N GLY A 122 -3.23 9.65 -2.11
CA GLY A 122 -2.29 8.64 -1.66
C GLY A 122 -0.83 8.99 -1.98
N LYS A 123 -0.56 9.86 -2.97
CA LYS A 123 0.81 10.29 -3.32
C LYS A 123 1.47 11.12 -2.21
N SER A 124 0.66 11.80 -1.40
CA SER A 124 1.11 12.59 -0.25
C SER A 124 1.03 11.82 1.08
N ASP A 125 0.77 10.51 1.06
CA ASP A 125 0.78 9.70 2.28
C ASP A 125 2.17 9.82 2.96
N PRO A 126 2.23 10.18 4.25
CA PRO A 126 3.50 10.35 4.97
C PRO A 126 4.38 9.09 4.96
N LEU A 127 3.79 7.90 4.82
CA LEU A 127 4.54 6.64 4.70
C LEU A 127 5.21 6.46 3.33
N PHE A 128 4.80 7.23 2.32
CA PHE A 128 5.39 7.22 0.98
C PHE A 128 6.29 8.41 0.70
N THR A 129 6.33 9.37 1.62
CA THR A 129 7.12 10.61 1.53
C THR A 129 8.10 10.68 2.70
N SER A 130 7.76 11.41 3.76
CA SER A 130 8.65 11.69 4.90
C SER A 130 9.20 10.42 5.57
N ALA A 131 8.43 9.34 5.65
CA ALA A 131 8.94 8.10 6.22
C ALA A 131 10.13 7.52 5.43
N LEU A 132 10.09 7.59 4.10
CA LEU A 132 11.18 7.09 3.25
C LEU A 132 12.43 7.97 3.35
N GLU A 133 12.25 9.29 3.53
CA GLU A 133 13.34 10.22 3.82
C GLU A 133 13.99 9.89 5.17
N VAL A 134 13.20 9.69 6.23
CA VAL A 134 13.70 9.28 7.54
C VAL A 134 14.46 7.95 7.47
N VAL A 135 13.96 6.98 6.70
CA VAL A 135 14.66 5.70 6.50
C VAL A 135 16.02 5.91 5.83
N GLU A 136 16.09 6.75 4.81
CA GLU A 136 17.32 7.06 4.08
C GLU A 136 18.35 7.78 4.96
N GLU A 137 17.93 8.83 5.67
CA GLU A 137 18.78 9.57 6.61
C GLU A 137 19.31 8.67 7.73
N THR A 138 18.46 7.77 8.25
CA THR A 138 18.83 6.82 9.29
C THR A 138 19.82 5.78 8.76
N LEU A 139 19.64 5.28 7.53
CA LEU A 139 20.60 4.39 6.89
C LEU A 139 21.97 5.07 6.74
N GLN A 140 22.00 6.30 6.26
CA GLN A 140 23.25 7.06 6.06
C GLN A 140 23.95 7.35 7.40
N SER A 141 23.20 7.80 8.41
CA SER A 141 23.75 8.16 9.73
C SER A 141 24.27 6.96 10.53
N ASN A 142 23.85 5.74 10.16
CA ASN A 142 24.22 4.49 10.84
C ASN A 142 25.00 3.55 9.90
N ALA A 143 25.64 4.10 8.85
CA ALA A 143 26.37 3.35 7.83
C ALA A 143 27.70 2.76 8.34
N GLU A 144 28.19 3.20 9.50
CA GLU A 144 29.38 2.64 10.16
C GLU A 144 29.00 1.85 11.40
N PHE A 145 29.69 0.73 11.63
CA PHE A 145 29.47 -0.10 12.80
C PHE A 145 30.13 0.54 14.03
N ASP A 146 29.43 0.46 15.17
CA ASP A 146 29.95 0.87 16.47
C ASP A 146 29.53 -0.15 17.54
N TRP A 147 30.47 -0.50 18.41
CA TRP A 147 30.27 -1.40 19.55
C TRP A 147 29.29 -0.87 20.59
N ASN A 148 28.99 0.43 20.58
CA ASN A 148 27.91 0.98 21.42
C ASN A 148 26.50 0.58 20.94
N LEU A 149 26.39 -0.15 19.82
CA LEU A 149 25.17 -0.71 19.23
C LEU A 149 24.12 0.32 18.76
N LYS A 150 24.38 1.63 18.91
CA LYS A 150 23.46 2.65 18.43
C LYS A 150 23.22 2.53 16.93
N PRO A 151 24.24 2.27 16.06
CA PRO A 151 24.01 2.04 14.65
C PRO A 151 23.08 0.87 14.35
N LEU A 152 23.26 -0.24 15.08
CA LEU A 152 22.40 -1.41 14.94
C LEU A 152 20.93 -1.07 15.25
N PHE A 153 20.66 -0.41 16.37
CA PHE A 153 19.30 -0.02 16.73
C PHE A 153 18.71 1.02 15.77
N GLY A 154 19.51 1.96 15.28
CA GLY A 154 19.12 2.89 14.22
C GLY A 154 18.60 2.17 12.98
N LEU A 155 19.39 1.20 12.49
CA LEU A 155 19.00 0.37 11.35
C LEU A 155 17.76 -0.50 11.64
N GLN A 156 17.60 -1.02 12.86
CA GLN A 156 16.39 -1.76 13.23
C GLN A 156 15.12 -0.90 13.13
N MET A 157 15.17 0.33 13.65
CA MET A 157 14.06 1.28 13.57
C MET A 157 13.73 1.65 12.12
N ALA A 158 14.75 1.96 11.32
CA ALA A 158 14.57 2.28 9.90
C ALA A 158 13.98 1.11 9.12
N TYR A 159 14.43 -0.12 9.39
CA TYR A 159 13.92 -1.32 8.73
C TYR A 159 12.44 -1.56 9.03
N LEU A 160 12.01 -1.37 10.28
CA LEU A 160 10.59 -1.46 10.64
C LEU A 160 9.76 -0.36 9.98
N LEU A 161 10.26 0.88 9.92
CA LEU A 161 9.56 1.99 9.27
C LEU A 161 9.40 1.78 7.76
N LEU A 162 10.43 1.26 7.09
CA LEU A 162 10.34 0.87 5.68
C LEU A 162 9.27 -0.20 5.48
N TRP A 163 9.22 -1.21 6.36
CA TRP A 163 8.19 -2.25 6.28
C TRP A 163 6.77 -1.73 6.53
N SER A 164 6.57 -0.74 7.41
CA SER A 164 5.28 -0.05 7.56
C SER A 164 4.84 0.61 6.25
N SER A 165 5.79 1.17 5.50
CA SER A 165 5.55 1.80 4.20
C SER A 165 5.19 0.75 3.14
N ILE A 166 5.92 -0.37 3.08
CA ILE A 166 5.61 -1.50 2.19
C ILE A 166 4.22 -2.07 2.50
N GLU A 167 3.90 -2.31 3.77
CA GLU A 167 2.60 -2.82 4.20
C GLU A 167 1.45 -1.87 3.86
N ARG A 168 1.69 -0.54 3.96
CA ARG A 168 0.75 0.49 3.53
C ARG A 168 0.50 0.44 2.03
N TYR A 169 1.54 0.33 1.22
CA TYR A 169 1.44 0.22 -0.24
C TYR A 169 0.61 -0.98 -0.67
N VAL A 170 0.95 -2.19 -0.20
CA VAL A 170 0.20 -3.39 -0.58
C VAL A 170 -1.23 -3.33 -0.09
N SER A 171 -1.50 -2.69 1.04
CA SER A 171 -2.85 -2.52 1.55
C SER A 171 -3.69 -1.62 0.65
N LEU A 172 -3.17 -0.45 0.26
CA LEU A 172 -3.87 0.49 -0.61
C LEU A 172 -4.05 -0.03 -2.04
N ARG A 173 -3.09 -0.82 -2.54
CA ARG A 173 -3.10 -1.33 -3.92
C ARG A 173 -3.93 -2.60 -4.09
N TYR A 174 -3.90 -3.50 -3.12
CA TYR A 174 -4.42 -4.86 -3.31
C TYR A 174 -5.57 -5.24 -2.41
N HIS A 175 -5.53 -4.91 -1.11
CA HIS A 175 -6.59 -5.32 -0.20
C HIS A 175 -6.46 -4.63 1.15
N LEU A 176 -7.57 -4.13 1.71
CA LEU A 176 -7.58 -3.45 3.02
C LEU A 176 -8.02 -4.36 4.18
N GLY A 177 -8.40 -5.62 3.94
CA GLY A 177 -8.84 -6.57 4.98
C GLY A 177 -7.72 -7.24 5.81
N SER A 178 -8.06 -8.23 6.63
CA SER A 178 -7.26 -8.69 7.79
C SER A 178 -6.11 -9.66 7.52
N ARG A 179 -5.81 -10.04 6.27
CA ARG A 179 -4.77 -11.03 5.94
C ARG A 179 -3.42 -10.38 5.58
N VAL A 180 -2.77 -9.73 6.55
CA VAL A 180 -1.55 -8.91 6.33
C VAL A 180 -0.42 -9.68 5.65
N THR A 181 -0.12 -10.93 6.06
CA THR A 181 0.96 -11.74 5.49
C THR A 181 0.74 -12.11 4.03
N HIS A 182 -0.49 -12.50 3.65
CA HIS A 182 -0.82 -12.83 2.26
C HIS A 182 -0.74 -11.62 1.31
N LYS A 183 -0.85 -10.39 1.81
CA LYS A 183 -0.75 -9.18 0.98
C LYS A 183 0.67 -8.89 0.58
N VAL A 184 1.62 -9.11 1.48
CA VAL A 184 3.03 -8.85 1.21
C VAL A 184 3.49 -9.74 0.06
N ASP A 185 3.02 -10.99 -0.01
CA ASP A 185 3.33 -11.92 -1.11
C ASP A 185 2.93 -11.40 -2.50
N LEU A 186 1.96 -10.48 -2.60
CA LEU A 186 1.60 -9.85 -3.88
C LEU A 186 2.69 -8.91 -4.39
N LEU A 187 3.53 -8.36 -3.51
CA LEU A 187 4.69 -7.57 -3.91
C LEU A 187 5.67 -8.38 -4.79
N ALA A 188 5.81 -9.68 -4.51
CA ALA A 188 6.65 -10.56 -5.32
C ALA A 188 6.11 -10.80 -6.74
N GLN A 189 4.84 -10.48 -6.99
CA GLN A 189 4.20 -10.62 -8.30
C GLN A 189 4.33 -9.35 -9.16
N GLU A 190 4.81 -8.24 -8.57
CA GLU A 190 5.05 -7.00 -9.29
C GLU A 190 6.26 -7.13 -10.23
N PRO A 191 6.11 -6.87 -11.54
CA PRO A 191 7.24 -6.85 -12.46
C PRO A 191 8.32 -5.84 -12.02
N SER A 192 7.88 -4.68 -11.53
CA SER A 192 8.76 -3.63 -11.03
C SER A 192 9.60 -4.08 -9.83
N PHE A 193 9.08 -5.00 -9.00
CA PHE A 193 9.85 -5.55 -7.88
C PHE A 193 10.95 -6.50 -8.39
N ALA A 194 10.64 -7.36 -9.35
CA ALA A 194 11.63 -8.23 -9.98
C ALA A 194 12.75 -7.42 -10.66
N GLU A 195 12.39 -6.42 -11.47
CA GLU A 195 13.33 -5.53 -12.15
C GLU A 195 14.26 -4.80 -11.16
N ALA A 196 13.68 -4.29 -10.07
CA ALA A 196 14.45 -3.59 -9.06
C ALA A 196 15.35 -4.52 -8.24
N LEU A 197 14.93 -5.77 -7.97
CA LEU A 197 15.80 -6.77 -7.34
C LEU A 197 17.04 -7.04 -8.19
N HIS A 198 16.90 -7.22 -9.51
CA HIS A 198 18.05 -7.40 -10.41
C HIS A 198 19.03 -6.23 -10.39
N THR A 199 18.51 -5.01 -10.18
CA THR A 199 19.33 -3.80 -10.16
C THR A 199 20.04 -3.61 -8.82
N ASN A 200 19.36 -3.86 -7.71
CA ASN A 200 19.83 -3.48 -6.38
C ASN A 200 20.51 -4.63 -5.63
N VAL A 201 20.17 -5.89 -5.91
CA VAL A 201 20.72 -7.05 -5.21
C VAL A 201 21.92 -7.62 -5.99
N THR A 202 23.11 -7.43 -5.44
CA THR A 202 24.37 -7.83 -6.10
C THR A 202 24.89 -9.20 -5.67
N ARG A 203 24.39 -9.76 -4.58
CA ARG A 203 24.88 -11.03 -4.00
C ARG A 203 23.74 -11.86 -3.45
N ASN A 204 23.84 -13.18 -3.66
CA ASN A 204 22.94 -14.14 -3.04
C ASN A 204 23.31 -14.32 -1.56
N ARG A 205 22.29 -14.31 -0.70
CA ARG A 205 22.46 -14.45 0.75
C ARG A 205 21.46 -15.45 1.30
N GLU A 206 21.78 -16.08 2.42
CA GLU A 206 20.94 -17.12 3.01
C GLU A 206 20.68 -16.83 4.49
N LEU A 207 19.46 -17.09 4.95
CA LEU A 207 19.08 -17.06 6.35
C LEU A 207 18.56 -18.42 6.78
N VAL A 208 19.10 -18.93 7.89
CA VAL A 208 18.59 -20.13 8.56
C VAL A 208 17.58 -19.71 9.62
N ARG A 209 16.43 -20.38 9.64
CA ARG A 209 15.44 -20.23 10.70
C ARG A 209 15.87 -20.99 11.95
N ALA A 210 16.06 -20.27 13.05
CA ALA A 210 16.50 -20.86 14.31
C ALA A 210 15.45 -21.82 14.92
N ASP A 211 14.16 -21.55 14.70
CA ASP A 211 13.05 -22.38 15.17
C ASP A 211 12.88 -23.67 14.33
N LYS A 212 13.39 -23.67 13.10
CA LYS A 212 13.24 -24.77 12.13
C LYS A 212 14.51 -24.97 11.30
N PRO A 213 15.64 -25.35 11.91
CA PRO A 213 16.93 -25.44 11.22
C PRO A 213 16.98 -26.51 10.13
N GLN A 214 16.02 -27.45 10.15
CA GLN A 214 15.88 -28.56 9.21
C GLN A 214 15.01 -28.21 7.97
N GLU A 215 14.21 -27.13 8.03
CA GLU A 215 13.26 -26.76 6.95
C GLU A 215 13.90 -25.93 5.82
N GLY A 216 15.24 -25.91 5.77
CA GLY A 216 16.00 -25.25 4.71
C GLY A 216 16.32 -23.77 5.00
N LYS A 217 16.97 -23.14 4.03
CA LYS A 217 17.45 -21.76 4.11
C LYS A 217 16.57 -20.85 3.25
N LEU A 218 16.20 -19.70 3.78
CA LEU A 218 15.60 -18.63 2.99
C LEU A 218 16.69 -17.94 2.18
N LYS A 219 16.48 -17.78 0.87
CA LYS A 219 17.49 -17.24 -0.04
C LYS A 219 17.07 -15.89 -0.57
N LEU A 220 17.98 -14.93 -0.51
CA LEU A 220 17.94 -13.75 -1.34
C LEU A 220 18.52 -14.12 -2.70
N ASP A 221 17.69 -14.02 -3.74
CA ASP A 221 18.04 -14.32 -5.13
C ASP A 221 17.33 -13.31 -6.05
N PRO A 222 18.07 -12.45 -6.77
CA PRO A 222 17.48 -11.43 -7.64
C PRO A 222 16.59 -12.01 -8.74
N ASN A 223 16.80 -13.27 -9.13
CA ASN A 223 15.98 -13.95 -10.14
C ASN A 223 14.73 -14.63 -9.56
N ASN A 224 14.57 -14.61 -8.23
CA ASN A 224 13.43 -15.22 -7.54
C ASN A 224 12.80 -14.21 -6.55
N PRO A 225 11.86 -13.38 -7.03
CA PRO A 225 11.21 -12.36 -6.22
C PRO A 225 10.51 -12.90 -4.98
N GLU A 226 9.86 -14.06 -5.08
CA GLU A 226 9.17 -14.69 -3.95
C GLU A 226 10.15 -15.10 -2.84
N SER A 227 11.26 -15.73 -3.22
CA SER A 227 12.30 -16.09 -2.26
C SER A 227 12.94 -14.86 -1.60
N SER A 228 13.25 -13.84 -2.40
CA SER A 228 13.84 -12.59 -1.93
C SER A 228 12.92 -11.82 -0.97
N LEU A 229 11.63 -11.75 -1.27
CA LEU A 229 10.65 -11.15 -0.39
C LEU A 229 10.57 -11.90 0.95
N LYS A 230 10.52 -13.23 0.93
CA LYS A 230 10.51 -14.07 2.15
C LYS A 230 11.79 -13.86 2.97
N TYR A 231 12.95 -13.71 2.32
CA TYR A 231 14.20 -13.37 2.99
C TYR A 231 14.08 -12.05 3.75
N TYR A 232 13.66 -10.96 3.10
CA TYR A 232 13.51 -9.65 3.76
C TYR A 232 12.46 -9.68 4.87
N TYR A 233 11.33 -10.36 4.63
CA TYR A 233 10.30 -10.51 5.64
C TYR A 233 10.82 -11.27 6.86
N GLN A 234 11.65 -12.29 6.67
CA GLN A 234 12.28 -12.99 7.79
C GLN A 234 13.27 -12.10 8.55
N VAL A 235 14.03 -11.23 7.87
CA VAL A 235 14.87 -10.22 8.54
C VAL A 235 14.03 -9.37 9.48
N ARG A 236 12.87 -8.90 9.01
CA ARG A 236 11.89 -8.14 9.81
C ARG A 236 11.37 -8.94 10.99
N SER A 237 10.90 -10.18 10.77
CA SER A 237 10.34 -11.03 11.83
C SER A 237 11.35 -11.32 12.94
N ASN A 238 12.64 -11.43 12.59
CA ASN A 238 13.70 -11.73 13.56
C ASN A 238 14.28 -10.49 14.23
N ILE A 239 13.84 -9.28 13.86
CA ILE A 239 14.55 -8.04 14.23
C ILE A 239 14.75 -7.88 15.74
N THR A 240 13.79 -8.30 16.56
CA THR A 240 13.85 -8.26 18.03
C THR A 240 14.81 -9.28 18.65
N HIS A 241 15.19 -10.29 17.87
CA HIS A 241 16.16 -11.32 18.27
C HIS A 241 17.55 -11.06 17.71
N ARG A 242 17.70 -10.07 16.82
CA ARG A 242 18.97 -9.62 16.26
C ARG A 242 19.69 -8.68 17.23
N GLY A 243 20.97 -8.93 17.46
CA GLY A 243 21.80 -8.33 18.51
C GLY A 243 22.61 -9.36 19.31
N LYS A 244 22.35 -10.67 19.09
CA LYS A 244 23.12 -11.77 19.68
C LYS A 244 24.37 -12.10 18.85
N ALA A 245 24.32 -11.88 17.54
CA ALA A 245 25.45 -11.95 16.62
C ALA A 245 25.75 -10.54 16.09
N VAL A 246 26.05 -9.62 17.03
CA VAL A 246 26.11 -8.15 16.89
C VAL A 246 26.56 -7.66 15.51
N VAL A 247 27.76 -8.05 15.04
CA VAL A 247 28.34 -7.56 13.79
C VAL A 247 27.58 -8.11 12.57
N GLY A 248 27.29 -9.41 12.55
CA GLY A 248 26.56 -10.03 11.44
C GLY A 248 25.11 -9.53 11.34
N ASP A 249 24.46 -9.29 12.48
CA ASP A 249 23.11 -8.71 12.51
C ASP A 249 23.08 -7.26 12.00
N TYR A 250 24.13 -6.49 12.30
CA TYR A 250 24.33 -5.15 11.75
C TYR A 250 24.48 -5.18 10.22
N GLU A 251 25.36 -6.04 9.69
CA GLU A 251 25.60 -6.17 8.25
C GLU A 251 24.32 -6.61 7.51
N ILE A 252 23.61 -7.62 8.05
CA ILE A 252 22.33 -8.08 7.47
C ILE A 252 21.33 -6.94 7.36
N LEU A 253 21.16 -6.13 8.41
CA LEU A 253 20.21 -5.01 8.41
C LEU A 253 20.64 -3.91 7.47
N LYS A 254 21.91 -3.50 7.51
CA LYS A 254 22.46 -2.47 6.63
C LYS A 254 22.25 -2.82 5.17
N ASP A 255 22.74 -3.99 4.76
CA ASP A 255 22.64 -4.45 3.38
C ASP A 255 21.16 -4.62 2.96
N SER A 256 20.33 -5.23 3.82
CA SER A 256 18.91 -5.41 3.49
C SER A 256 18.18 -4.07 3.33
N LEU A 257 18.55 -3.06 4.11
CA LEU A 257 17.96 -1.72 4.00
C LEU A 257 18.46 -0.99 2.75
N SER A 258 19.77 -1.05 2.47
CA SER A 258 20.40 -0.47 1.28
C SER A 258 19.85 -1.05 -0.02
N GLU A 259 19.42 -2.30 -0.03
CA GLU A 259 18.83 -2.95 -1.21
C GLU A 259 17.31 -2.73 -1.29
N LEU A 260 16.59 -2.89 -0.17
CA LEU A 260 15.12 -2.87 -0.17
C LEU A 260 14.55 -1.46 -0.29
N LEU A 261 15.21 -0.42 0.25
CA LEU A 261 14.75 0.96 0.14
C LEU A 261 14.65 1.44 -1.33
N PRO A 262 15.72 1.42 -2.14
CA PRO A 262 15.62 1.82 -3.55
C PRO A 262 14.70 0.89 -4.34
N THR A 263 14.65 -0.39 -4.00
CA THR A 263 13.71 -1.35 -4.60
C THR A 263 12.26 -0.93 -4.38
N PHE A 264 11.91 -0.60 -3.14
CA PHE A 264 10.55 -0.16 -2.82
C PHE A 264 10.22 1.20 -3.44
N ARG A 265 11.14 2.17 -3.44
CA ARG A 265 10.93 3.46 -4.11
C ARG A 265 10.58 3.27 -5.60
N TYR A 266 11.27 2.36 -6.28
CA TYR A 266 10.98 2.04 -7.68
C TYR A 266 9.58 1.43 -7.87
N VAL A 267 9.24 0.42 -7.07
CA VAL A 267 7.91 -0.23 -7.10
C VAL A 267 6.80 0.79 -6.83
N LEU A 268 7.00 1.67 -5.85
CA LEU A 268 6.04 2.70 -5.47
C LEU A 268 5.80 3.67 -6.63
N SER A 269 6.86 4.15 -7.30
CA SER A 269 6.76 5.01 -8.49
C SER A 269 5.96 4.31 -9.59
N LYS A 270 6.32 3.06 -9.92
CA LYS A 270 5.65 2.27 -10.95
C LYS A 270 4.19 2.02 -10.64
N GLY A 271 3.86 1.73 -9.38
CA GLY A 271 2.46 1.54 -8.96
C GLY A 271 1.58 2.76 -9.20
N PHE A 272 2.11 3.98 -8.98
CA PHE A 272 1.40 5.22 -9.30
C PHE A 272 1.37 5.52 -10.81
N GLU A 273 2.46 5.24 -11.54
CA GLU A 273 2.54 5.42 -13.00
C GLU A 273 1.49 4.59 -13.75
N GLU A 274 1.35 3.31 -13.39
CA GLU A 274 0.37 2.39 -13.99
C GLU A 274 -1.08 2.82 -13.75
N SER A 275 -1.30 3.54 -12.66
CA SER A 275 -2.60 4.02 -12.22
C SER A 275 -3.00 5.36 -12.85
N ASN A 276 -2.17 5.97 -13.70
CA ASN A 276 -2.53 7.20 -14.43
C ASN A 276 -3.34 6.94 -15.70
#